data_AF-A0A7X7CWN1-F1
#
_entry.id   AF-A0A7X7CWN1-F1
#
_cell.length_a   1.000
_cell.length_b   1.000
_cell.length_c   1.000
_cell.angle_alpha   90.00
_cell.angle_beta   90.00
_cell.angle_gamma   90.00
#
_symmetry.space_group_name_H-M   'P 1'
#
loop_
_entity.id
_entity.type
_entity.pdbx_description
1 polymer ?
#
loop_
_entity_poly.entity_id
_entity_poly.type
_entity_poly.pdbx_seq_one_letter_code
_entity_poly.pdbx_strand_id
1 'polypeptide(L)'
;MITTSPRPGSPATGARLARIALQAFAALLASVLLAIPAAQAQTRPIPAQARYGTLVLGVFPEASLDGKATRLGAGARVFDQRNLIVTPASIKDARNFVAFVTGPQNEIVTAWILTDAEIAALRARKRRSGR
;
A
#
# COMPACT_ATOMS: atom_id res chain seq x y z
N MET A 1 82.30 -13.40 -21.02
CA MET A 1 81.25 -12.52 -20.46
C MET A 1 79.99 -12.69 -21.28
N ILE A 2 78.98 -13.38 -20.74
CA ILE A 2 77.64 -13.51 -21.35
C ILE A 2 76.60 -13.16 -20.29
N THR A 3 75.61 -12.38 -20.74
CA THR A 3 74.55 -11.71 -20.01
C THR A 3 73.50 -12.66 -19.42
N THR A 4 72.89 -12.29 -18.29
CA THR A 4 71.50 -12.67 -17.99
C THR A 4 70.92 -11.74 -16.92
N SER A 5 69.78 -11.12 -17.28
CA SER A 5 68.97 -10.19 -16.49
C SER A 5 67.69 -10.92 -16.06
N PRO A 6 67.22 -10.82 -14.81
CA PRO A 6 65.98 -11.46 -14.41
C PRO A 6 64.77 -10.58 -14.76
N ARG A 7 63.85 -11.17 -15.54
CA ARG A 7 62.54 -10.63 -15.93
C ARG A 7 61.60 -10.64 -14.71
N PRO A 8 60.88 -9.56 -14.38
CA PRO A 8 59.91 -9.58 -13.29
C PRO A 8 58.64 -10.35 -13.69
N GLY A 9 58.23 -11.29 -12.84
CA GLY A 9 56.97 -12.03 -12.95
C GLY A 9 55.76 -11.13 -12.80
N SER A 10 54.79 -11.29 -13.70
CA SER A 10 53.60 -10.46 -13.84
C SER A 10 52.58 -10.67 -12.70
N PRO A 11 52.10 -9.61 -12.01
CA PRO A 11 51.07 -9.70 -10.97
C PRO A 11 49.63 -9.61 -11.52
N ALA A 12 49.35 -10.22 -12.68
CA ALA A 12 48.07 -9.98 -13.38
C ALA A 12 46.92 -10.92 -12.97
N THR A 13 47.19 -12.04 -12.30
CA THR A 13 46.19 -13.10 -12.06
C THR A 13 45.28 -12.83 -10.86
N GLY A 14 45.84 -12.30 -9.76
CA GLY A 14 45.08 -12.05 -8.52
C GLY A 14 44.02 -10.96 -8.65
N ALA A 15 44.30 -9.91 -9.43
CA ALA A 15 43.39 -8.79 -9.65
C ALA A 15 42.14 -9.17 -10.47
N ARG A 16 42.24 -10.17 -11.36
CA ARG A 16 41.09 -10.68 -12.13
C ARG A 16 40.14 -11.49 -11.24
N LEU A 17 40.67 -12.33 -10.36
CA LEU A 17 39.87 -13.15 -9.43
C LEU A 17 39.14 -12.28 -8.41
N ALA A 18 39.81 -11.26 -7.87
CA ALA A 18 39.19 -10.29 -6.96
C ALA A 18 38.05 -9.49 -7.62
N ARG A 19 38.20 -9.10 -8.89
CA ARG A 19 37.14 -8.42 -9.65
C ARG A 19 35.94 -9.32 -9.92
N ILE A 20 36.16 -10.60 -10.26
CA ILE A 20 35.07 -11.57 -10.47
C ILE A 20 34.31 -11.80 -9.15
N ALA A 21 35.01 -11.94 -8.03
CA ALA A 21 34.38 -12.10 -6.72
C ALA A 21 33.54 -10.87 -6.34
N LEU A 22 34.04 -9.66 -6.58
CA LEU A 22 33.29 -8.42 -6.31
C LEU A 22 32.06 -8.28 -7.22
N GLN A 23 32.16 -8.66 -8.50
CA GLN A 23 31.04 -8.64 -9.44
C GLN A 23 29.97 -9.66 -9.05
N ALA A 24 30.37 -10.87 -8.63
CA ALA A 24 29.45 -11.90 -8.15
C ALA A 24 28.73 -11.46 -6.87
N PHE A 25 29.44 -10.82 -5.93
CA PHE A 25 28.86 -10.28 -4.71
C PHE A 25 27.86 -9.14 -5.00
N ALA A 26 28.22 -8.22 -5.90
CA ALA A 26 27.33 -7.14 -6.34
C ALA A 26 26.08 -7.68 -7.05
N ALA A 27 26.21 -8.72 -7.89
CA ALA A 27 25.08 -9.38 -8.52
C ALA A 27 24.18 -10.09 -7.50
N LEU A 28 24.76 -10.72 -6.47
CA LEU A 28 24.00 -11.33 -5.38
C LEU A 28 23.19 -10.28 -4.60
N LEU A 29 23.82 -9.14 -4.28
CA LEU A 29 23.16 -8.02 -3.58
C LEU A 29 22.04 -7.40 -4.42
N ALA A 30 22.23 -7.23 -5.72
CA ALA A 30 21.18 -6.73 -6.61
C ALA A 30 19.99 -7.70 -6.70
N SER A 31 20.26 -9.01 -6.65
CA SER A 31 19.22 -10.05 -6.66
C SER A 31 18.36 -10.01 -5.39
N VAL A 32 18.96 -9.73 -4.23
CA VAL A 32 18.24 -9.61 -2.95
C VAL A 32 17.36 -8.36 -2.90
N LEU A 33 17.79 -7.24 -3.49
CA LEU A 33 16.98 -6.01 -3.53
C LEU A 33 15.73 -6.13 -4.41
N LEU A 34 15.77 -6.95 -5.46
CA LEU A 34 14.61 -7.20 -6.33
C LEU A 34 13.58 -8.15 -5.72
N ALA A 35 13.94 -8.88 -4.66
CA ALA A 35 13.06 -9.82 -3.98
C ALA A 35 12.19 -9.19 -2.88
N ILE A 36 12.26 -7.87 -2.68
CA ILE A 36 11.38 -7.19 -1.72
C ILE A 36 9.95 -7.24 -2.31
N PRO A 37 9.01 -7.98 -1.71
CA PRO A 37 7.65 -7.95 -2.17
C PRO A 37 7.15 -6.51 -2.01
N ALA A 38 6.77 -5.88 -3.12
CA ALA A 38 5.99 -4.65 -3.06
C ALA A 38 4.78 -4.97 -2.19
N ALA A 39 4.58 -4.22 -1.09
CA ALA A 39 3.45 -4.41 -0.20
C ALA A 39 2.17 -4.37 -1.04
N GLN A 40 1.67 -5.55 -1.38
CA GLN A 40 0.48 -5.68 -2.20
C GLN A 40 -0.63 -5.08 -1.35
N ALA A 41 -1.30 -4.05 -1.86
CA ALA A 41 -2.51 -3.52 -1.25
C ALA A 41 -3.49 -4.69 -1.16
N GLN A 42 -3.50 -5.36 -0.01
CA GLN A 42 -4.24 -6.59 0.18
C GLN A 42 -5.71 -6.23 0.01
N THR A 43 -6.32 -6.76 -1.05
CA THR A 43 -7.72 -6.54 -1.36
C THR A 43 -8.53 -7.11 -0.20
N ARG A 44 -8.90 -6.25 0.75
CA ARG A 44 -9.66 -6.68 1.92
C ARG A 44 -11.09 -7.03 1.48
N PRO A 45 -11.73 -8.03 2.11
CA PRO A 45 -13.11 -8.37 1.78
C PRO A 45 -14.03 -7.25 2.24
N ILE A 46 -14.52 -6.45 1.29
CA ILE A 46 -15.59 -5.47 1.52
C ILE A 46 -16.92 -6.20 1.31
N PRO A 47 -17.86 -6.14 2.28
CA PRO A 47 -19.16 -6.79 2.14
C PRO A 47 -19.92 -6.30 0.91
N ALA A 48 -20.66 -7.19 0.23
CA ALA A 48 -21.42 -6.84 -0.98
C ALA A 48 -22.56 -5.84 -0.70
N GLN A 49 -23.09 -5.82 0.53
CA GLN A 49 -24.10 -4.89 1.00
C GLN A 49 -23.55 -3.50 1.36
N ALA A 50 -22.22 -3.29 1.30
CA ALA A 50 -21.63 -2.00 1.61
C ALA A 50 -22.02 -0.97 0.54
N ARG A 51 -22.46 0.19 1.00
CA ARG A 51 -22.74 1.37 0.18
C ARG A 51 -21.47 2.18 0.01
N TYR A 52 -21.38 2.99 -1.04
CA TYR A 52 -20.22 3.82 -1.32
C TYR A 52 -20.58 5.29 -1.22
N GLY A 53 -19.69 6.09 -0.65
CA GLY A 53 -19.92 7.51 -0.48
C GLY A 53 -18.68 8.21 0.06
N THR A 54 -18.80 9.51 0.21
CA THR A 54 -17.73 10.37 0.70
C THR A 54 -17.95 10.65 2.18
N LEU A 55 -17.08 10.15 3.05
CA LEU A 55 -17.16 10.33 4.49
C LEU A 55 -16.15 11.38 4.95
N VAL A 56 -16.65 12.33 5.73
CA VAL A 56 -15.85 13.26 6.53
C VAL A 56 -16.09 12.91 7.99
N LEU A 57 -15.04 12.53 8.69
CA LEU A 57 -15.11 12.22 10.12
C LEU A 57 -14.95 13.51 10.92
N GLY A 58 -15.88 13.78 11.83
CA GLY A 58 -15.78 14.88 12.79
C GLY A 58 -15.32 14.39 14.15
N VAL A 59 -15.75 15.08 15.20
CA VAL A 59 -15.60 14.62 16.58
C VAL A 59 -16.62 13.52 16.82
N PHE A 60 -16.16 12.30 17.14
CA PHE A 60 -17.06 11.18 17.42
C PHE A 60 -18.16 11.58 18.41
N PRO A 61 -19.45 11.31 18.13
CA PRO A 61 -20.00 10.46 17.06
C PRO A 61 -20.36 11.20 15.76
N GLU A 62 -20.01 12.47 15.60
CA GLU A 62 -20.38 13.28 14.44
C GLU A 62 -19.59 12.91 13.18
N ALA A 63 -20.29 12.82 12.05
CA ALA A 63 -19.69 12.63 10.74
C ALA A 63 -20.56 13.28 9.65
N SER A 64 -20.01 13.44 8.45
CA SER A 64 -20.77 13.86 7.27
C SER A 64 -20.59 12.86 6.15
N LEU A 65 -21.70 12.37 5.60
CA LEU A 65 -21.71 11.45 4.47
C LEU A 65 -22.29 12.17 3.25
N ASP A 66 -21.48 12.28 2.19
CA ASP A 66 -21.80 12.99 0.95
C ASP A 66 -22.30 14.44 1.19
N GLY A 67 -21.79 15.08 2.24
CA GLY A 67 -22.18 16.44 2.66
C GLY A 67 -23.42 16.50 3.56
N LYS A 68 -24.08 15.38 3.83
CA LYS A 68 -25.19 15.29 4.79
C LYS A 68 -24.68 14.92 6.18
N ALA A 69 -25.08 15.68 7.20
CA ALA A 69 -24.78 15.34 8.59
C ALA A 69 -25.32 13.94 8.93
N THR A 70 -24.46 13.11 9.50
CA THR A 70 -24.76 11.75 9.95
C THR A 70 -24.04 11.47 11.27
N ARG A 71 -24.31 10.31 11.85
CA ARG A 71 -23.66 9.86 13.08
C ARG A 71 -23.03 8.49 12.92
N LEU A 72 -21.93 8.29 13.62
CA LEU A 72 -21.32 6.99 13.86
C LEU A 72 -22.08 6.30 15.01
N GLY A 73 -22.38 5.02 14.87
CA GLY A 73 -22.96 4.23 15.95
C GLY A 73 -21.99 4.08 17.14
N ALA A 74 -22.51 3.75 18.32
CA ALA A 74 -21.71 3.62 19.55
C ALA A 74 -20.56 2.60 19.47
N GLY A 75 -20.66 1.61 18.57
CA GLY A 75 -19.62 0.63 18.27
C GLY A 75 -19.04 0.74 16.86
N ALA A 76 -19.16 1.91 16.22
CA ALA A 76 -18.75 2.09 14.83
C ALA A 76 -17.25 1.82 14.64
N ARG A 77 -16.93 1.07 13.57
CA ARG A 77 -15.54 0.75 13.20
C ARG A 77 -15.20 1.42 11.88
N VAL A 78 -14.14 2.22 11.87
CA VAL A 78 -13.58 2.82 10.66
C VAL A 78 -12.26 2.13 10.36
N PHE A 79 -12.17 1.46 9.22
CA PHE A 79 -10.98 0.80 8.73
C PHE A 79 -10.26 1.69 7.72
N ASP A 80 -8.94 1.80 7.86
CA ASP A 80 -8.10 2.49 6.89
C ASP A 80 -7.82 1.62 5.64
N GLN A 81 -7.00 2.17 4.75
CA GLN A 81 -6.55 1.47 3.54
C GLN A 81 -5.77 0.18 3.85
N ARG A 82 -5.14 0.08 5.02
CA ARG A 82 -4.41 -1.10 5.50
C ARG A 82 -5.29 -2.06 6.32
N ASN A 83 -6.60 -1.84 6.34
CA ASN A 83 -7.57 -2.62 7.12
C ASN A 83 -7.36 -2.55 8.65
N LEU A 84 -6.78 -1.45 9.14
CA LEU A 84 -6.60 -1.17 10.56
C LEU A 84 -7.70 -0.24 11.06
N ILE A 85 -8.16 -0.45 12.30
CA ILE A 85 -9.12 0.45 12.93
C ILE A 85 -8.41 1.75 13.27
N VAL A 86 -8.93 2.85 12.76
CA VAL A 86 -8.36 4.18 12.92
C VAL A 86 -9.28 5.06 13.74
N THR A 87 -8.69 5.78 14.69
CA THR A 87 -9.40 6.76 15.51
C THR A 87 -9.72 8.00 14.66
N PRO A 88 -10.91 8.60 14.80
CA PRO A 88 -11.28 9.80 14.04
C PRO A 88 -10.26 10.94 14.15
N ALA A 89 -9.60 11.11 15.31
CA ALA A 89 -8.56 12.11 15.52
C ALA A 89 -7.32 11.95 14.61
N SER A 90 -7.05 10.72 14.15
CA SER A 90 -5.93 10.41 13.25
C SER A 90 -6.24 10.74 11.79
N ILE A 91 -7.51 10.99 11.45
CA ILE A 91 -7.99 11.29 10.11
C ILE A 91 -8.52 12.73 10.12
N LYS A 92 -7.61 13.69 10.20
CA LYS A 92 -7.98 15.11 10.15
C LYS A 92 -8.55 15.47 8.79
N ASP A 93 -9.83 15.81 8.74
CA ASP A 93 -10.55 16.55 7.69
C ASP A 93 -10.40 16.05 6.24
N ALA A 94 -9.84 14.86 6.06
CA ALA A 94 -9.70 14.25 4.75
C ALA A 94 -11.09 13.78 4.31
N ARG A 95 -11.58 14.37 3.22
CA ARG A 95 -12.73 13.89 2.47
C ARG A 95 -12.38 12.53 1.88
N ASN A 96 -12.69 11.46 2.61
CA ASN A 96 -12.31 10.10 2.24
C ASN A 96 -13.46 9.43 1.50
N PHE A 97 -13.14 8.77 0.38
CA PHE A 97 -14.12 7.91 -0.26
C PHE A 97 -14.14 6.56 0.47
N VAL A 98 -15.31 6.16 0.97
CA VAL A 98 -15.45 4.99 1.82
C VAL A 98 -16.54 4.05 1.30
N ALA A 99 -16.36 2.77 1.56
CA ALA A 99 -17.48 1.82 1.62
C ALA A 99 -18.02 1.80 3.05
N PHE A 100 -19.34 1.77 3.25
CA PHE A 100 -19.94 1.82 4.58
C PHE A 100 -21.21 0.98 4.68
N VAL A 101 -21.51 0.55 5.91
CA VAL A 101 -22.74 -0.17 6.27
C VAL A 101 -23.46 0.65 7.34
N THR A 102 -24.75 0.89 7.11
CA THR A 102 -25.63 1.60 8.04
C THR A 102 -26.44 0.66 8.90
N GLY A 103 -26.68 1.06 10.14
CA GLY A 103 -27.56 0.37 11.08
C GLY A 103 -29.04 0.77 10.92
N PRO A 104 -29.91 0.30 11.83
CA PRO A 104 -31.36 0.50 11.77
C PRO A 104 -31.78 1.97 11.89
N GLN A 105 -30.98 2.82 12.54
CA GLN A 105 -31.27 4.24 12.74
C GLN A 105 -30.52 5.12 11.73
N ASN A 106 -30.05 4.52 10.63
CA ASN A 106 -29.26 5.16 9.58
C ASN A 106 -27.92 5.74 10.10
N GLU A 107 -27.41 5.20 11.20
CA GLU A 107 -26.07 5.43 11.73
C GLU A 107 -25.04 4.58 10.99
N ILE A 108 -23.81 5.07 10.86
CA ILE A 108 -22.73 4.27 10.27
C ILE A 108 -22.23 3.28 11.33
N VAL A 109 -22.33 1.98 11.04
CA VAL A 109 -21.86 0.89 11.91
C VAL A 109 -20.45 0.45 11.51
N THR A 110 -20.15 0.45 10.21
CA THR A 110 -18.81 0.10 9.73
C THR A 110 -18.49 0.90 8.48
N ALA A 111 -17.27 1.43 8.40
CA ALA A 111 -16.76 2.13 7.24
C ALA A 111 -15.35 1.64 6.89
N TRP A 112 -15.03 1.63 5.60
CA TRP A 112 -13.75 1.21 5.04
C TRP A 112 -13.25 2.29 4.08
N ILE A 113 -12.11 2.90 4.37
CA ILE A 113 -11.49 3.93 3.54
C ILE A 113 -10.87 3.29 2.31
N LEU A 114 -11.41 3.61 1.14
CA LEU A 114 -10.98 3.02 -0.11
C LEU A 114 -9.65 3.62 -0.59
N THR A 115 -8.84 2.75 -1.16
CA THR A 115 -7.64 3.11 -1.92
C THR A 115 -8.01 3.57 -3.33
N ASP A 116 -7.12 4.32 -3.97
CA ASP A 116 -7.33 4.75 -5.36
C ASP A 116 -7.52 3.57 -6.33
N ALA A 117 -6.84 2.45 -6.07
CA ALA A 117 -6.98 1.22 -6.85
C ALA A 117 -8.39 0.62 -6.73
N GLU A 118 -8.95 0.57 -5.52
CA GLU A 118 -10.32 0.10 -5.28
C GLU A 118 -11.35 1.03 -5.92
N ILE A 119 -11.13 2.35 -5.86
CA ILE A 119 -11.99 3.35 -6.51
C ILE A 119 -11.97 3.17 -8.03
N ALA A 120 -10.80 2.96 -8.62
CA ALA A 120 -10.65 2.70 -10.05
C ALA A 120 -11.36 1.40 -10.46
N ALA A 121 -11.20 0.32 -9.68
CA ALA A 121 -11.88 -0.96 -9.91
C ALA A 121 -13.41 -0.82 -9.83
N LEU A 122 -13.93 -0.09 -8.85
CA LEU A 122 -15.35 0.19 -8.71
C LEU A 122 -15.90 0.97 -9.92
N ARG A 123 -15.19 2.00 -10.37
CA ARG A 123 -15.55 2.78 -11.57
C ARG A 123 -15.54 1.92 -12.83
N ALA A 124 -14.54 1.03 -12.98
CA ALA A 124 -14.46 0.10 -14.10
C ALA A 124 -15.61 -0.92 -14.10
N ARG A 125 -16.00 -1.44 -12.92
CA ARG A 125 -17.16 -2.32 -12.77
C ARG A 125 -18.46 -1.60 -13.11
N LYS A 126 -18.64 -0.36 -12.66
CA LYS A 126 -19.82 0.46 -12.99
C LYS A 126 -19.96 0.68 -14.50
N ARG A 127 -18.85 0.89 -15.23
CA ARG A 127 -18.84 1.00 -16.70
C ARG A 127 -19.25 -0.29 -17.42
N ARG A 128 -18.87 -1.46 -16.91
CA ARG A 128 -19.22 -2.76 -17.53
C ARG A 128 -20.69 -3.16 -17.33
N SER A 129 -21.32 -2.72 -16.26
CA SER A 129 -22.73 -3.04 -15.97
C SER A 129 -23.75 -2.14 -16.69
N GLY A 130 -23.29 -1.11 -17.40
CA GLY A 130 -24.14 -0.16 -18.14
C GLY A 130 -24.11 -0.33 -19.66
N ARG A 131 -23.75 -1.52 -20.16
CA ARG A 131 -23.79 -1.94 -21.56
C ARG A 131 -24.66 -3.17 -21.67
#